data_AF-A0A497PIS9-F1
#
_entry.id   AF-A0A497PIS9-F1
#
_cell.length_a   1.000
_cell.length_b   1.000
_cell.length_c   1.000
_cell.angle_alpha   90.00
_cell.angle_beta   90.00
_cell.angle_gamma   90.00
#
_symmetry.space_group_name_H-M   'P 1'
#
loop_
_entity.id
_entity.type
_entity.pdbx_description
1 polymer ?
#
loop_
_entity_poly.entity_id
_entity_poly.type
_entity_poly.pdbx_seq_one_letter_code
_entity_poly.pdbx_strand_id
1 'polypeptide(L)' 'MLNVTSENSMFVGDLLRKDIQGAKNAGMKSVWINRTNETITAERPKPDYEIHNLTELLEILL' A
#
# COMPACT_ATOMS: atom_id res chain seq x y z
N MET A 1 -18.50 -1.74 11.37
CA MET A 1 -17.30 -0.89 11.30
C MET A 1 -16.24 -1.47 12.23
N LEU A 2 -14.95 -1.23 11.95
CA LEU A 2 -13.82 -1.81 12.70
C LEU A 2 -13.38 -0.96 13.91
N ASN A 3 -13.96 0.22 14.13
CA ASN A 3 -13.65 1.15 15.24
C ASN A 3 -12.13 1.49 15.35
N VAL A 4 -11.50 1.76 14.20
CA VAL A 4 -10.10 2.18 14.07
C VAL A 4 -10.02 3.41 13.18
N THR A 5 -8.99 4.23 13.36
CA THR A 5 -8.75 5.40 12.52
C THR A 5 -7.90 5.04 11.30
N SER A 6 -7.93 5.90 10.27
CA SER A 6 -7.13 5.78 9.06
C SER A 6 -5.64 5.73 9.34
N GLU A 7 -5.16 6.53 10.29
CA GLU A 7 -3.74 6.65 10.65
C GLU A 7 -3.22 5.38 11.33
N ASN A 8 -4.12 4.64 12.00
CA ASN A 8 -3.84 3.35 12.63
C ASN A 8 -4.20 2.17 11.71
N SER A 9 -4.39 2.43 10.43
CA SER A 9 -4.74 1.41 9.44
C SER A 9 -3.81 1.51 8.22
N MET A 10 -3.69 0.39 7.52
CA MET A 10 -2.88 0.28 6.32
C MET A 10 -3.64 -0.52 5.27
N PHE A 11 -3.57 -0.08 4.02
CA PHE A 11 -4.10 -0.82 2.89
C PHE A 11 -2.96 -1.55 2.17
N VAL A 12 -3.15 -2.84 1.91
CA VAL A 12 -2.19 -3.69 1.21
C VAL A 12 -2.86 -4.21 -0.06
N GLY A 13 -2.31 -3.88 -1.23
CA GLY A 13 -2.91 -4.22 -2.52
C GLY A 13 -1.91 -4.19 -3.68
N ASP A 14 -2.36 -4.54 -4.88
CA ASP A 14 -1.53 -4.71 -6.09
C ASP A 14 -1.79 -3.63 -7.15
N LEU A 15 -2.91 -2.91 -7.07
CA LEU A 15 -3.31 -1.92 -8.07
C LEU A 15 -3.00 -0.49 -7.63
N LEU A 16 -1.88 0.08 -8.10
CA LEU A 16 -1.44 1.45 -7.81
C LEU A 16 -2.60 2.49 -7.84
N ARG A 17 -3.38 2.56 -8.92
CA ARG A 17 -4.43 3.59 -9.06
C ARG A 17 -5.66 3.37 -8.18
N LYS A 18 -5.94 2.14 -7.74
CA LYS A 18 -7.13 1.83 -6.93
C LYS A 18 -6.76 1.76 -5.46
N ASP A 19 -5.82 0.88 -5.15
CA ASP A 19 -5.45 0.51 -3.79
C ASP A 19 -4.61 1.61 -3.15
N ILE A 20 -3.54 2.03 -3.83
CA ILE A 20 -2.59 2.99 -3.29
C ILE A 20 -3.19 4.41 -3.28
N GLN A 21 -3.77 4.84 -4.40
CA GLN A 21 -4.45 6.15 -4.43
C GLN A 21 -5.65 6.19 -3.46
N GLY A 22 -6.44 5.12 -3.38
CA GLY A 22 -7.59 5.03 -2.50
C GLY A 22 -7.19 5.13 -1.02
N ALA A 23 -6.19 4.35 -0.62
CA ALA A 23 -5.63 4.39 0.74
C ALA A 23 -5.14 5.79 1.12
N LYS A 24 -4.39 6.44 0.23
CA LYS A 24 -3.89 7.80 0.44
C LYS A 24 -5.00 8.83 0.56
N ASN A 25 -6.03 8.74 -0.29
CA ASN A 25 -7.20 9.62 -0.20
C ASN A 25 -7.96 9.42 1.12
N ALA A 26 -7.92 8.21 1.69
CA ALA A 26 -8.52 7.88 2.98
C ALA A 26 -7.62 8.21 4.18
N GLY A 27 -6.39 8.71 3.97
CA GLY A 27 -5.43 9.00 5.04
C GLY A 27 -4.73 7.78 5.63
N MET A 28 -4.80 6.63 4.97
CA MET A 28 -4.14 5.39 5.40
C MET A 28 -2.72 5.27 4.83
N LYS A 29 -1.87 4.50 5.52
CA LYS A 29 -0.63 4.00 4.91
C LYS A 29 -0.95 3.00 3.80
N SER A 30 -0.09 2.91 2.81
CA SER A 30 -0.29 2.10 1.61
C SER A 30 0.92 1.21 1.32
N VAL A 31 0.67 -0.08 1.08
CA VAL A 31 1.67 -1.06 0.70
C VAL A 31 1.30 -1.64 -0.66
N TRP A 32 2.23 -1.56 -1.60
CA TRP A 32 2.07 -2.13 -2.92
C TRP A 32 2.76 -3.50 -3.01
N ILE A 33 2.02 -4.52 -3.43
CA ILE A 33 2.58 -5.85 -3.72
C ILE A 33 3.01 -5.91 -5.19
N ASN A 34 4.27 -5.63 -5.47
CA ASN A 34 4.87 -5.63 -6.79
C ASN A 34 5.41 -7.03 -7.19
N ARG A 35 4.52 -7.98 -7.45
CA ARG A 35 4.94 -9.37 -7.79
C ARG A 35 5.73 -9.48 -9.10
N THR A 36 5.61 -8.48 -9.97
CA THR A 36 6.12 -8.48 -11.34
C THR A 36 7.36 -7.63 -11.54
N ASN A 37 7.90 -7.00 -10.48
CA ASN A 37 9.01 -6.04 -10.55
C ASN A 37 8.73 -4.87 -11.51
N GLU A 38 7.48 -4.40 -11.53
CA GLU A 38 7.09 -3.22 -12.29
C GLU A 38 7.76 -1.96 -11.77
N THR A 39 8.15 -1.06 -12.67
CA THR A 39 8.69 0.25 -12.29
C THR A 39 7.56 1.28 -12.21
N ILE A 40 7.52 2.05 -11.12
CA ILE A 40 6.57 3.14 -10.95
C ILE A 40 6.97 4.34 -11.83
N THR A 41 6.10 4.75 -12.74
CA THR A 41 6.28 5.98 -13.52
C THR A 41 5.90 7.23 -12.70
N ALA A 42 6.42 8.40 -13.07
CA ALA A 42 6.19 9.65 -12.32
C ALA A 42 4.70 10.05 -12.17
N GLU A 43 3.82 9.59 -13.06
CA GLU A 43 2.39 9.87 -13.05
C GLU A 43 1.56 8.92 -12.16
N ARG A 44 2.19 7.89 -11.59
CA ARG A 44 1.51 6.90 -10.75
C ARG A 44 1.61 7.28 -9.27
N PRO A 45 0.59 6.94 -8.47
CA PRO A 45 0.65 7.14 -7.03
C PRO A 45 1.81 6.31 -6.46
N LYS A 46 2.68 6.95 -5.68
CA LYS A 46 3.77 6.28 -4.99
C LYS A 46 3.20 5.60 -3.73
N PRO A 47 3.43 4.32 -3.48
CA PRO A 47 3.08 3.70 -2.20
C PRO A 47 4.01 4.19 -1.08
N ASP A 48 3.66 3.91 0.16
CA ASP A 48 4.54 4.18 1.31
C ASP A 48 5.55 3.04 1.49
N TYR A 49 5.17 1.82 1.12
CA TYR A 49 6.04 0.66 1.05
C TYR A 49 5.78 -0.16 -0.21
N GLU A 50 6.82 -0.83 -0.70
CA GLU A 50 6.74 -1.81 -1.78
C GLU A 50 7.27 -3.14 -1.26
N ILE A 51 6.54 -4.21 -1.53
CA ILE A 51 6.92 -5.59 -1.20
C ILE A 51 6.70 -6.49 -2.41
N HIS A 52 7.44 -7.59 -2.53
CA HIS A 52 7.30 -8.52 -3.65
C HIS A 52 6.46 -9.76 -3.30
N ASN A 53 6.29 -10.03 -2.01
CA ASN A 53 5.41 -11.07 -1.50
C ASN A 53 4.70 -10.60 -0.22
N LEU A 54 3.56 -11.21 0.13
CA LEU A 54 2.78 -10.78 1.30
C LEU A 54 3.50 -11.05 2.63
N THR A 55 4.40 -12.03 2.69
CA THR A 55 5.14 -12.35 3.92
C THR A 55 6.15 -11.27 4.31
N GLU A 56 6.69 -10.51 3.35
CA GLU A 56 7.53 -9.32 3.60
C GLU A 56 6.78 -8.23 4.38
N LEU A 57 5.44 -8.24 4.40
CA LEU A 57 4.66 -7.30 5.22
C LEU A 57 5.02 -7.39 6.70
N LEU A 58 5.44 -8.56 7.18
CA LEU A 58 5.87 -8.75 8.56
C LEU A 58 7.09 -7.89 8.89
N GLU A 59 7.98 -7.62 7.94
CA GLU A 59 9.16 -6.76 8.14
C GLU A 59 8.78 -5.27 8.30
N ILE A 60 7.57 -4.89 7.87
CA ILE A 60 7.05 -3.53 8.01
C ILE A 60 6.27 -3.36 9.32
N LEU A 61 5.63 -4.42 9.80
CA LEU A 61 4.75 -4.39 10.97
C LEU A 61 5.45 -4.70 12.30
N LEU A 62 6.62 -5.34 12.26
CA LEU A 62 7.44 -5.69 13.41
C LEU A 62 8.46 -4.60 13.74
#